data_AF-A0A358A6C1-F1
#
_entry.id   AF-A0A358A6C1-F1
#
_cell.length_a   1.000
_cell.length_b   1.000
_cell.length_c   1.000
_cell.angle_alpha   90.00
_cell.angle_beta   90.00
_cell.angle_gamma   90.00
#
_symmetry.space_group_name_H-M   'P 1'
#
loop_
_entity.id
_entity.type
_entity.pdbx_description
1 polymer ?
#
loop_
_entity_poly.entity_id
_entity_poly.type
_entity_poly.pdbx_seq_one_letter_code
_entity_poly.pdbx_strand_id
1 'polypeptide(L)'
;MEMVELIGVLDWIDGLEWDPHVRGFLAVFAGFCVWMGSIWIIVSSNSGVRLGTLLSLAGLFAWLTIMGSIWWLYGIGWAGDAPIWEEVEIVEGTDAEGHLTFAALDEANLLRTESLPSPHEAVVAAAEAAEAEFGTDWRTMGSAGLSNDAVERLVEIQIADAEFGVVVAERLTPDQVEGLSLAEIDALVAAEQSRNEAATWSELAAVAPGLIDQDNANLGGWTLLSTAEAGEAQASAIAMLLESDDFSFADQSQFKLLDAYTIGGKEGLPEDPNVLDRVWTRIRQTAQITHPTRYGVIQVQQVTEESLTNLPGTAPQIPVVDEDEPIVSVVMVRNLGNLRQVPAFFTIGSLLIFLSLCYMLHERDKLVMARRAEFEKAA
;
A
#
# COMPACT_ATOMS: atom_id res chain seq x y z
N MET A 1 7.27 -40.41 48.38
CA MET A 1 8.18 -39.52 47.63
C MET A 1 7.91 -39.64 46.13
N GLU A 2 7.87 -40.85 45.57
CA GLU A 2 7.53 -41.09 44.15
C GLU A 2 6.14 -40.57 43.71
N MET A 3 5.09 -40.73 44.52
CA MET A 3 3.74 -40.26 44.15
C MET A 3 3.60 -38.73 44.08
N VAL A 4 4.37 -37.99 44.89
CA VAL A 4 4.31 -36.51 44.91
C VAL A 4 5.08 -35.93 43.72
N GLU A 5 6.20 -36.55 43.34
CA GLU A 5 6.90 -36.19 42.10
C GLU A 5 6.07 -36.54 40.86
N LEU A 6 5.38 -37.68 40.85
CA LEU A 6 4.52 -38.07 39.73
C LEU A 6 3.34 -37.11 39.55
N ILE A 7 2.71 -36.67 40.65
CA ILE A 7 1.63 -35.68 40.63
C ILE A 7 2.17 -34.31 40.16
N GLY A 8 3.37 -33.90 40.60
CA GLY A 8 3.99 -32.68 40.12
C GLY A 8 4.36 -32.69 38.63
N VAL A 9 4.74 -33.86 38.09
CA VAL A 9 4.97 -34.05 36.66
C VAL A 9 3.65 -34.03 35.87
N LEU A 10 2.58 -34.60 36.42
CA LEU A 10 1.24 -34.57 35.80
C LEU A 10 0.65 -33.14 35.77
N ASP A 11 0.76 -32.38 36.86
CA ASP A 11 0.33 -30.97 36.91
C ASP A 11 1.14 -30.09 35.93
N TRP A 12 2.42 -30.39 35.73
CA TRP A 12 3.25 -29.70 34.74
C TRP A 12 2.84 -30.04 33.29
N ILE A 13 2.47 -31.30 33.03
CA ILE A 13 1.97 -31.75 31.72
C ILE A 13 0.59 -31.14 31.42
N ASP A 14 -0.33 -31.10 32.39
CA ASP A 14 -1.63 -30.44 32.25
C ASP A 14 -1.47 -28.93 32.00
N GLY A 15 -0.48 -28.29 32.64
CA GLY A 15 -0.13 -26.89 32.40
C GLY A 15 0.39 -26.62 30.98
N LEU A 16 1.08 -27.57 30.35
CA LEU A 16 1.53 -27.49 28.95
C LEU A 16 0.39 -27.71 27.94
N GLU A 17 -0.66 -28.44 28.32
CA GLU A 17 -1.79 -28.73 27.46
C GLU A 17 -2.71 -27.51 27.25
N TRP A 18 -2.76 -26.61 28.24
CA TRP A 18 -3.69 -25.48 28.28
C TRP A 18 -3.17 -24.18 27.66
N ASP A 19 -1.85 -23.99 27.50
CA ASP A 19 -1.28 -22.80 26.86
C ASP A 19 -1.13 -23.00 25.33
N PRO A 20 -1.93 -22.31 24.49
CA PRO A 20 -1.84 -22.44 23.04
C PRO A 20 -0.45 -22.10 22.48
N HIS A 21 0.28 -21.18 23.13
CA HIS A 21 1.60 -20.74 22.67
C HIS A 21 2.66 -21.82 22.88
N VAL A 22 2.67 -22.44 24.06
CA VAL A 22 3.66 -23.47 24.39
C VAL A 22 3.41 -24.75 23.57
N ARG A 23 2.14 -25.14 23.41
CA ARG A 23 1.77 -26.28 22.57
C ARG A 23 2.17 -26.07 21.11
N GLY A 24 1.95 -24.87 20.56
CA GLY A 24 2.36 -24.51 19.20
C GLY A 24 3.86 -24.64 19.01
N PHE A 25 4.66 -24.09 19.94
CA PHE A 25 6.11 -24.22 19.92
C PHE A 25 6.59 -25.68 19.99
N LEU A 26 6.05 -26.47 20.94
CA LEU A 26 6.42 -27.87 21.10
C LEU A 26 6.08 -28.72 19.87
N ALA A 27 4.94 -28.46 19.22
CA ALA A 27 4.55 -29.16 18.00
C ALA A 27 5.54 -28.88 16.85
N VAL A 28 5.91 -27.61 16.64
CA VAL A 28 6.89 -27.21 15.62
C VAL A 28 8.27 -27.78 15.95
N PHE A 29 8.69 -27.71 17.21
CA PHE A 29 9.97 -28.25 17.67
C PHE A 29 10.05 -29.78 17.48
N ALA A 30 9.01 -30.51 17.87
CA ALA A 30 8.91 -31.96 17.65
C ALA A 30 8.95 -32.30 16.16
N GLY A 31 8.21 -31.55 15.32
CA GLY A 31 8.24 -31.69 13.87
C GLY A 31 9.64 -31.49 13.29
N PHE A 32 10.35 -30.44 13.72
CA PHE A 32 11.73 -30.17 13.32
C PHE A 32 12.68 -31.30 13.73
N CYS A 33 12.62 -31.75 14.98
CA CYS A 33 13.46 -32.84 15.49
C CYS A 33 13.22 -34.16 14.74
N VAL A 34 11.95 -34.51 14.45
CA VAL A 34 11.61 -35.71 13.69
C VAL A 34 12.10 -35.61 12.24
N TRP A 35 11.84 -34.47 11.59
CA TRP A 35 12.25 -34.25 10.20
C TRP A 35 13.77 -34.29 10.05
N MET A 36 14.53 -33.51 10.82
CA MET A 36 16.00 -33.50 10.76
C MET A 36 16.64 -34.76 11.33
N GLY A 37 16.07 -35.30 12.41
CA GLY A 37 16.54 -36.53 13.03
C GLY A 37 16.44 -37.73 12.09
N SER A 38 15.33 -37.83 11.34
CA SER A 38 15.15 -38.91 10.35
C SER A 38 16.22 -38.87 9.25
N ILE A 39 16.49 -37.70 8.68
CA ILE A 39 17.52 -37.51 7.65
C ILE A 39 18.90 -37.86 8.22
N TRP A 40 19.21 -37.41 9.43
CA TRP A 40 20.49 -37.69 10.08
C TRP A 40 20.71 -39.18 10.37
N ILE A 41 19.69 -39.90 10.87
CA ILE A 41 19.80 -41.35 11.13
C ILE A 41 20.06 -42.12 9.83
N ILE A 42 19.33 -41.79 8.76
CA ILE A 42 19.46 -42.48 7.47
C ILE A 42 20.87 -42.28 6.89
N VAL A 43 21.38 -41.04 6.89
CA VAL A 43 22.70 -40.74 6.33
C VAL A 43 23.82 -41.30 7.21
N SER A 44 23.70 -41.16 8.54
CA SER A 44 24.73 -41.63 9.48
C SER A 44 24.87 -43.15 9.52
N SER A 45 23.80 -43.90 9.27
CA SER A 45 23.82 -45.37 9.20
C SER A 45 24.73 -45.89 8.08
N ASN A 46 24.78 -45.20 6.94
CA ASN A 46 25.57 -45.62 5.79
C ASN A 46 26.99 -45.02 5.76
N SER A 47 27.15 -43.81 6.32
CA SER A 47 28.37 -43.01 6.16
C SER A 47 29.17 -42.80 7.45
N GLY A 48 28.65 -43.29 8.57
CA GLY A 48 29.18 -43.05 9.91
C GLY A 48 28.77 -41.68 10.46
N VAL A 49 28.69 -41.59 11.80
CA VAL A 49 28.17 -40.42 12.53
C VAL A 49 28.87 -39.11 12.15
N ARG A 50 30.20 -39.11 11.96
CA ARG A 50 30.95 -37.89 11.64
C ARG A 50 30.64 -37.34 10.24
N LEU A 51 30.57 -38.20 9.21
CA LEU A 51 30.20 -37.73 7.85
C LEU A 51 28.72 -37.40 7.78
N GLY A 52 27.87 -38.25 8.37
CA GLY A 52 26.44 -38.05 8.38
C GLY A 52 26.03 -36.72 9.02
N THR A 53 26.66 -36.35 10.13
CA THR A 53 26.40 -35.05 10.79
C THR A 53 26.77 -33.87 9.89
N LEU A 54 27.93 -33.90 9.23
CA LEU A 54 28.33 -32.82 8.32
C LEU A 54 27.40 -32.70 7.11
N LEU A 55 27.00 -33.82 6.50
CA LEU A 55 26.08 -33.83 5.37
C LEU A 55 24.68 -33.33 5.75
N SER A 56 24.13 -33.82 6.87
CA SER A 56 22.79 -33.40 7.31
C SER A 56 22.75 -31.93 7.72
N LEU A 57 23.79 -31.43 8.41
CA LEU A 57 23.90 -30.00 8.72
C LEU A 57 24.08 -29.16 7.45
N ALA A 58 24.90 -29.60 6.49
CA ALA A 58 25.06 -28.89 5.23
C ALA A 58 23.73 -28.81 4.46
N GLY A 59 22.98 -29.91 4.41
CA GLY A 59 21.64 -29.95 3.81
C GLY A 59 20.65 -29.02 4.52
N LEU A 60 20.65 -28.99 5.86
CA LEU A 60 19.82 -28.07 6.64
C LEU A 60 20.14 -26.61 6.32
N PHE A 61 21.42 -26.21 6.38
CA PHE A 61 21.80 -24.82 6.12
C PHE A 61 21.60 -24.42 4.64
N ALA A 62 21.73 -25.36 3.70
CA ALA A 62 21.34 -25.14 2.30
C ALA A 62 19.84 -24.82 2.20
N TRP A 63 19.00 -25.62 2.86
CA TRP A 63 17.57 -25.41 2.88
C TRP A 63 17.18 -24.10 3.57
N LEU A 64 17.80 -23.77 4.72
CA LEU A 64 17.59 -22.49 5.41
C LEU A 64 18.00 -21.30 4.54
N THR A 65 19.07 -21.44 3.74
CA THR A 65 19.50 -20.41 2.78
C THR A 65 18.45 -20.20 1.69
N ILE A 66 17.87 -21.29 1.16
CA ILE A 66 16.80 -21.21 0.14
C ILE A 66 15.55 -20.54 0.72
N MET A 67 15.11 -20.97 1.91
CA MET A 67 13.94 -20.37 2.57
C MET A 67 14.18 -18.91 2.94
N GLY A 68 15.36 -18.61 3.50
CA GLY A 68 15.79 -17.24 3.77
C GLY A 68 15.76 -16.37 2.50
N SER A 69 16.24 -16.90 1.37
CA SER A 69 16.22 -16.17 0.09
C SER A 69 14.79 -15.86 -0.36
N ILE A 70 13.85 -16.80 -0.21
CA ILE A 70 12.43 -16.58 -0.48
C ILE A 70 11.86 -15.52 0.47
N TRP A 71 12.10 -15.65 1.77
CA TRP A 71 11.66 -14.69 2.80
C TRP A 71 12.19 -13.29 2.55
N TRP A 72 13.47 -13.18 2.15
CA TRP A 72 14.10 -11.91 1.81
C TRP A 72 13.48 -11.26 0.57
N LEU A 73 13.19 -12.04 -0.47
CA LEU A 73 12.62 -11.53 -1.72
C LEU A 73 11.16 -11.11 -1.57
N TYR A 74 10.38 -11.84 -0.79
CA TYR A 74 8.95 -11.57 -0.59
C TYR A 74 8.65 -10.72 0.66
N GLY A 75 9.59 -10.54 1.57
CA GLY A 75 9.35 -9.84 2.85
C GLY A 75 8.39 -10.59 3.78
N ILE A 76 8.40 -11.93 3.72
CA ILE A 76 7.53 -12.80 4.54
C ILE A 76 8.38 -13.64 5.51
N GLY A 77 7.74 -14.28 6.49
CA GLY A 77 8.41 -15.15 7.46
C GLY A 77 8.85 -14.38 8.69
N TRP A 78 10.11 -14.51 9.10
CA TRP A 78 10.69 -13.68 10.17
C TRP A 78 11.03 -12.29 9.63
N ALA A 79 9.99 -11.56 9.25
CA ALA A 79 10.08 -10.21 8.73
C ALA A 79 10.24 -9.20 9.88
N GLY A 80 10.84 -8.07 9.54
CA GLY A 80 10.85 -6.90 10.42
C GLY A 80 9.53 -6.13 10.39
N ASP A 81 9.56 -4.92 10.93
CA ASP A 81 8.41 -4.02 10.99
C ASP A 81 7.93 -3.66 9.58
N ALA A 82 6.62 -3.74 9.41
CA ALA A 82 5.93 -3.38 8.18
C ALA A 82 5.97 -1.85 7.98
N PRO A 83 5.86 -1.38 6.72
CA PRO A 83 5.80 0.03 6.46
C PRO A 83 4.53 0.65 7.06
N ILE A 84 4.67 1.77 7.76
CA ILE A 84 3.58 2.53 8.37
C ILE A 84 3.70 4.00 7.98
N TRP A 85 2.58 4.72 8.00
CA TRP A 85 2.60 6.18 7.94
C TRP A 85 2.89 6.72 9.34
N GLU A 86 3.81 7.66 9.41
CA GLU A 86 4.18 8.35 10.64
C GLU A 86 3.91 9.85 10.45
N GLU A 87 3.33 10.47 11.47
CA GLU A 87 3.04 11.90 11.46
C GLU A 87 4.33 12.70 11.45
N VAL A 88 4.45 13.67 10.56
CA VAL A 88 5.54 14.65 10.58
C VAL A 88 5.03 15.95 11.21
N GLU A 89 3.91 16.45 10.70
CA GLU A 89 3.26 17.66 11.17
C GLU A 89 1.81 17.73 10.69
N ILE A 90 1.00 18.52 11.39
CA ILE A 90 -0.33 18.91 10.97
C ILE A 90 -0.32 20.43 10.79
N VAL A 91 -0.70 20.89 9.59
CA VAL A 91 -0.66 22.30 9.20
C VAL A 91 -2.08 22.76 8.90
N GLU A 92 -2.45 23.91 9.43
CA GLU A 92 -3.71 24.57 9.13
C GLU A 92 -3.44 25.77 8.22
N GLY A 93 -4.21 25.90 7.13
CA GLY A 93 -4.05 26.98 6.18
C GLY A 93 -5.37 27.41 5.55
N THR A 94 -5.39 28.66 5.10
CA THR A 94 -6.53 29.26 4.39
C THR A 94 -6.15 29.59 2.95
N ASP A 95 -7.13 29.76 2.07
CA ASP A 95 -6.90 30.12 0.65
C ASP A 95 -6.09 31.41 0.48
N ALA A 96 -6.20 32.35 1.43
CA ALA A 96 -5.50 33.64 1.37
C ALA A 96 -4.01 33.53 1.68
N GLU A 97 -3.62 32.60 2.55
CA GLU A 97 -2.23 32.41 3.01
C GLU A 97 -1.55 31.20 2.34
N GLY A 98 -2.34 30.33 1.72
CA GLY A 98 -1.93 29.06 1.10
C GLY A 98 -1.94 27.92 2.11
N HIS A 99 -2.42 26.74 1.69
CA HIS A 99 -2.73 25.63 2.60
C HIS A 99 -1.50 25.03 3.30
N LEU A 100 -0.33 25.12 2.66
CA LEU A 100 0.92 24.51 3.12
C LEU A 100 2.08 25.51 3.22
N THR A 101 1.80 26.83 3.13
CA THR A 101 2.84 27.87 3.10
C THR A 101 3.72 27.87 4.36
N PHE A 102 3.19 27.41 5.49
CA PHE A 102 3.89 27.35 6.78
C PHE A 102 4.37 25.94 7.16
N ALA A 103 4.26 24.96 6.27
CA ALA A 103 4.78 23.61 6.49
C ALA A 103 6.30 23.65 6.77
N ALA A 104 6.76 22.92 7.78
CA ALA A 104 8.18 22.79 8.07
C ALA A 104 8.91 21.96 7.01
N LEU A 105 8.18 21.13 6.26
CA LEU A 105 8.71 20.42 5.10
C LEU A 105 8.78 21.35 3.88
N ASP A 106 9.99 21.67 3.43
CA ASP A 106 10.24 22.53 2.26
C ASP A 106 9.49 22.04 1.01
N GLU A 107 9.44 20.72 0.80
CA GLU A 107 8.71 20.10 -0.32
C GLU A 107 7.18 20.31 -0.23
N ALA A 108 6.60 20.31 0.98
CA ALA A 108 5.16 20.55 1.16
C ALA A 108 4.78 22.00 0.86
N ASN A 109 5.66 22.96 1.12
CA ASN A 109 5.42 24.39 0.82
C ASN A 109 5.31 24.68 -0.70
N LEU A 110 5.82 23.77 -1.54
CA LEU A 110 5.71 23.90 -2.99
C LEU A 110 4.33 23.50 -3.53
N LEU A 111 3.53 22.76 -2.75
CA LEU A 111 2.20 22.33 -3.15
C LEU A 111 1.20 23.48 -2.94
N ARG A 112 0.61 23.96 -4.03
CA ARG A 112 -0.28 25.12 -4.10
C ARG A 112 -1.70 24.69 -4.49
N THR A 113 -2.36 23.96 -3.60
CA THR A 113 -3.72 23.46 -3.80
C THR A 113 -4.74 24.58 -3.95
N GLU A 114 -4.51 25.74 -3.30
CA GLU A 114 -5.35 26.94 -3.42
C GLU A 114 -5.41 27.53 -4.84
N SER A 115 -4.48 27.16 -5.71
CA SER A 115 -4.37 27.68 -7.08
C SER A 115 -4.89 26.70 -8.14
N LEU A 116 -5.31 25.51 -7.72
CA LEU A 116 -5.93 24.53 -8.60
C LEU A 116 -7.40 24.91 -8.83
N PRO A 117 -7.92 24.78 -10.06
CA PRO A 117 -9.35 24.93 -10.29
C PRO A 117 -10.12 23.83 -9.54
N SER A 118 -11.43 24.04 -9.35
CA SER A 118 -12.26 22.96 -8.82
C SER A 118 -12.28 21.77 -9.81
N PRO A 119 -12.43 20.52 -9.33
CA PRO A 119 -12.53 19.35 -10.20
C PRO A 119 -13.68 19.47 -11.21
N HIS A 120 -14.82 20.02 -10.78
CA HIS A 120 -15.96 20.28 -11.64
C HIS A 120 -15.62 21.26 -12.77
N GLU A 121 -14.96 22.39 -12.48
CA GLU A 121 -14.53 23.34 -13.52
C GLU A 121 -13.56 22.72 -14.51
N ALA A 122 -12.66 21.84 -14.05
CA ALA A 122 -11.75 21.12 -14.93
C ALA A 122 -12.49 20.17 -15.88
N VAL A 123 -13.52 19.47 -15.40
CA VAL A 123 -14.38 18.62 -16.23
C VAL A 123 -15.17 19.45 -17.24
N VAL A 124 -15.71 20.60 -16.84
CA VAL A 124 -16.39 21.52 -17.75
C VAL A 124 -15.45 22.03 -18.84
N ALA A 125 -14.23 22.44 -18.47
CA ALA A 125 -13.22 22.88 -19.43
C ALA A 125 -12.81 21.74 -20.40
N ALA A 126 -12.71 20.50 -19.90
CA ALA A 126 -12.44 19.33 -20.73
C ALA A 126 -13.61 19.03 -21.69
N ALA A 127 -14.86 19.18 -21.23
CA ALA A 127 -16.05 19.03 -22.05
C ALA A 127 -16.13 20.11 -23.17
N GLU A 128 -15.79 21.36 -22.86
CA GLU A 128 -15.69 22.44 -23.84
C GLU A 128 -14.58 22.17 -24.88
N ALA A 129 -13.42 21.68 -24.43
CA ALA A 129 -12.33 21.29 -25.31
C ALA A 129 -12.72 20.12 -26.23
N ALA A 130 -13.43 19.12 -25.70
CA ALA A 130 -13.95 18.00 -26.48
C ALA A 130 -14.98 18.45 -27.52
N GLU A 131 -15.87 19.38 -27.18
CA GLU A 131 -16.81 19.95 -28.15
C GLU A 131 -16.09 20.70 -29.28
N ALA A 132 -15.01 21.42 -28.96
CA ALA A 132 -14.21 22.12 -29.96
C ALA A 132 -13.44 21.15 -30.89
N GLU A 133 -12.95 20.02 -30.37
CA GLU A 133 -12.16 19.04 -31.12
C GLU A 133 -13.03 18.05 -31.91
N PHE A 134 -14.05 17.48 -31.27
CA PHE A 134 -14.87 16.38 -31.80
C PHE A 134 -16.25 16.83 -32.30
N GLY A 135 -16.63 18.10 -32.08
CA GLY A 135 -17.92 18.66 -32.46
C GLY A 135 -19.02 18.44 -31.42
N THR A 136 -20.23 18.92 -31.69
CA THR A 136 -21.36 18.91 -30.73
C THR A 136 -21.81 17.50 -30.31
N ASP A 137 -21.54 16.50 -31.15
CA ASP A 137 -21.98 15.11 -30.93
C ASP A 137 -20.94 14.28 -30.15
N TRP A 138 -19.88 14.91 -29.63
CA TRP A 138 -18.75 14.25 -28.97
C TRP A 138 -19.18 13.28 -27.86
N ARG A 139 -20.27 13.59 -27.13
CA ARG A 139 -20.83 12.75 -26.06
C ARG A 139 -21.33 11.37 -26.52
N THR A 140 -21.72 11.26 -27.78
CA THR A 140 -22.25 10.01 -28.37
C THR A 140 -21.37 9.48 -29.50
N MET A 141 -20.25 10.15 -29.76
CA MET A 141 -19.31 9.79 -30.81
C MET A 141 -18.65 8.44 -30.47
N GLY A 142 -18.72 7.51 -31.40
CA GLY A 142 -18.01 6.22 -31.31
C GLY A 142 -16.57 6.32 -31.81
N SER A 143 -15.84 5.20 -31.78
CA SER A 143 -14.43 5.12 -32.17
C SER A 143 -14.14 5.25 -33.68
N ALA A 144 -15.16 5.45 -34.51
CA ALA A 144 -15.03 5.39 -35.96
C ALA A 144 -14.25 6.59 -36.51
N GLY A 145 -13.06 6.33 -37.08
CA GLY A 145 -12.24 7.36 -37.74
C GLY A 145 -11.26 8.09 -36.82
N LEU A 146 -11.19 7.71 -35.55
CA LEU A 146 -10.26 8.27 -34.56
C LEU A 146 -9.00 7.39 -34.41
N SER A 147 -7.88 7.99 -33.98
CA SER A 147 -6.71 7.22 -33.53
C SER A 147 -7.00 6.58 -32.17
N ASN A 148 -6.28 5.52 -31.80
CA ASN A 148 -6.46 4.87 -30.49
C ASN A 148 -6.32 5.86 -29.33
N ASP A 149 -5.32 6.74 -29.40
CA ASP A 149 -5.07 7.80 -28.41
C ASP A 149 -6.23 8.81 -28.32
N ALA A 150 -6.80 9.21 -29.45
CA ALA A 150 -7.98 10.10 -29.46
C ALA A 150 -9.23 9.39 -28.93
N VAL A 151 -9.38 8.09 -29.17
CA VAL A 151 -10.49 7.29 -28.59
C VAL A 151 -10.34 7.19 -27.08
N GLU A 152 -9.15 6.92 -26.58
CA GLU A 152 -8.87 6.81 -25.15
C GLU A 152 -9.18 8.11 -24.42
N ARG A 153 -8.67 9.23 -24.93
CA ARG A 153 -8.97 10.58 -24.41
C ARG A 153 -10.47 10.91 -24.47
N LEU A 154 -11.13 10.63 -25.60
CA LEU A 154 -12.55 10.93 -25.76
C LEU A 154 -13.40 10.12 -24.77
N VAL A 155 -13.13 8.82 -24.62
CA VAL A 155 -13.84 7.94 -23.69
C VAL A 155 -13.66 8.44 -22.25
N GLU A 156 -12.45 8.85 -21.89
CA GLU A 156 -12.18 9.38 -20.56
C GLU A 156 -12.93 10.69 -20.28
N ILE A 157 -12.93 11.64 -21.22
CA ILE A 157 -13.72 12.88 -21.09
C ILE A 157 -15.22 12.57 -21.02
N GLN A 158 -15.73 11.61 -21.81
CA GLN A 158 -17.13 11.19 -21.76
C GLN A 158 -17.52 10.61 -20.40
N ILE A 159 -16.66 9.79 -19.81
CA ILE A 159 -16.89 9.22 -18.47
C ILE A 159 -16.89 10.34 -17.42
N ALA A 160 -15.94 11.28 -17.50
CA ALA A 160 -15.86 12.40 -16.57
C ALA A 160 -17.08 13.36 -16.67
N ASP A 161 -17.52 13.74 -17.88
CA ASP A 161 -18.71 14.58 -18.07
C ASP A 161 -20.00 13.87 -17.64
N ALA A 162 -20.07 12.55 -17.79
CA ALA A 162 -21.21 11.77 -17.32
C ALA A 162 -21.31 11.73 -15.79
N GLU A 163 -20.18 11.63 -15.08
CA GLU A 163 -20.18 11.52 -13.62
C GLU A 163 -20.18 12.90 -12.93
N PHE A 164 -19.30 13.81 -13.37
CA PHE A 164 -18.99 15.08 -12.71
C PHE A 164 -19.31 16.32 -13.57
N GLY A 165 -19.88 16.16 -14.76
CA GLY A 165 -20.22 17.29 -15.62
C GLY A 165 -21.44 18.08 -15.15
N VAL A 166 -21.82 19.08 -15.94
CA VAL A 166 -23.00 19.93 -15.67
C VAL A 166 -24.29 19.11 -15.70
N VAL A 167 -25.09 19.19 -14.64
CA VAL A 167 -26.37 18.50 -14.57
C VAL A 167 -27.48 19.41 -15.10
N VAL A 168 -28.25 18.91 -16.07
CA VAL A 168 -29.46 19.56 -16.57
C VAL A 168 -30.61 18.56 -16.60
N ALA A 169 -31.85 19.03 -16.52
CA ALA A 169 -33.03 18.15 -16.49
C ALA A 169 -33.10 17.17 -17.67
N GLU A 170 -32.55 17.55 -18.83
CA GLU A 170 -32.50 16.72 -20.04
C GLU A 170 -31.50 15.55 -19.95
N ARG A 171 -30.56 15.60 -19.00
CA ARG A 171 -29.53 14.57 -18.76
C ARG A 171 -29.95 13.54 -17.72
N LEU A 172 -31.01 13.81 -16.95
CA LEU A 172 -31.54 12.86 -15.99
C LEU A 172 -32.13 11.64 -16.70
N THR A 173 -31.88 10.45 -16.15
CA THR A 173 -32.44 9.22 -16.70
C THR A 173 -33.97 9.23 -16.60
N PRO A 174 -34.69 8.60 -17.55
CA PRO A 174 -36.16 8.55 -17.50
C PRO A 174 -36.72 8.00 -16.19
N ASP A 175 -35.98 7.06 -15.57
CA ASP A 175 -36.34 6.45 -14.29
C ASP A 175 -36.22 7.42 -13.10
N GLN A 176 -35.28 8.39 -13.16
CA GLN A 176 -35.12 9.42 -12.13
C GLN A 176 -36.24 10.46 -12.16
N VAL A 177 -36.85 10.68 -13.33
CA VAL A 177 -37.84 11.74 -13.56
C VAL A 177 -39.27 11.21 -13.45
N GLU A 178 -39.47 9.89 -13.52
CA GLU A 178 -40.80 9.27 -13.51
C GLU A 178 -41.56 9.56 -12.20
N GLY A 179 -42.69 10.26 -12.33
CA GLY A 179 -43.58 10.55 -11.21
C GLY A 179 -43.23 11.79 -10.38
N LEU A 180 -42.16 12.51 -10.73
CA LEU A 180 -41.79 13.78 -10.09
C LEU A 180 -42.50 14.98 -10.75
N SER A 181 -42.84 15.97 -9.93
CA SER A 181 -43.27 17.29 -10.38
C SER A 181 -42.08 18.12 -10.89
N LEU A 182 -42.36 19.16 -11.69
CA LEU A 182 -41.31 20.05 -12.21
C LEU A 182 -40.44 20.66 -11.09
N ALA A 183 -41.04 21.00 -9.95
CA ALA A 183 -40.31 21.53 -8.80
C ALA A 183 -39.39 20.50 -8.13
N GLU A 184 -39.78 19.21 -8.15
CA GLU A 184 -38.95 18.13 -7.61
C GLU A 184 -37.81 17.77 -8.57
N ILE A 185 -38.03 17.90 -9.88
CA ILE A 185 -36.97 17.74 -10.89
C ILE A 185 -35.92 18.84 -10.74
N ASP A 186 -36.34 20.10 -10.58
CA ASP A 186 -35.41 21.22 -10.37
C ASP A 186 -34.61 21.05 -9.07
N ALA A 187 -35.24 20.54 -8.00
CA ALA A 187 -34.56 20.22 -6.76
C ALA A 187 -33.55 19.07 -6.91
N LEU A 188 -33.89 18.04 -7.71
CA LEU A 188 -32.98 16.93 -8.00
C LEU A 188 -31.76 17.39 -8.80
N VAL A 189 -31.98 18.21 -9.83
CA VAL A 189 -30.89 18.81 -10.63
C VAL A 189 -29.97 19.63 -9.75
N ALA A 190 -30.52 20.49 -8.88
CA ALA A 190 -29.72 21.29 -7.96
C ALA A 190 -28.91 20.43 -6.97
N ALA A 191 -29.50 19.33 -6.47
CA ALA A 191 -28.82 18.42 -5.56
C ALA A 191 -27.68 17.65 -6.25
N GLU A 192 -27.90 17.13 -7.47
CA GLU A 192 -26.86 16.46 -8.24
C GLU A 192 -25.75 17.43 -8.69
N GLN A 193 -26.11 18.67 -9.05
CA GLN A 193 -25.13 19.69 -9.39
C GLN A 193 -24.25 20.04 -8.19
N SER A 194 -24.84 20.25 -7.02
CA SER A 194 -24.09 20.49 -5.77
C SER A 194 -23.17 19.32 -5.41
N ARG A 195 -23.60 18.07 -5.68
CA ARG A 195 -22.75 16.88 -5.50
C ARG A 195 -21.54 16.92 -6.42
N ASN A 196 -21.74 17.25 -7.69
CA ASN A 196 -20.67 17.30 -8.68
C ASN A 196 -19.69 18.45 -8.39
N GLU A 197 -20.19 19.59 -7.92
CA GLU A 197 -19.37 20.74 -7.50
C GLU A 197 -18.53 20.43 -6.24
N ALA A 198 -19.05 19.61 -5.33
CA ALA A 198 -18.35 19.18 -4.12
C ALA A 198 -17.39 17.99 -4.34
N ALA A 199 -17.21 17.52 -5.58
CA ALA A 199 -16.31 16.42 -5.89
C ALA A 199 -14.84 16.80 -5.63
N THR A 200 -14.04 15.83 -5.23
CA THR A 200 -12.60 16.03 -4.95
C THR A 200 -11.74 15.60 -6.14
N TRP A 201 -10.50 16.09 -6.22
CA TRP A 201 -9.59 15.65 -7.29
C TRP A 201 -9.25 14.16 -7.18
N SER A 202 -9.21 13.62 -5.97
CA SER A 202 -8.96 12.22 -5.69
C SER A 202 -10.11 11.32 -6.15
N GLU A 203 -11.35 11.81 -6.12
CA GLU A 203 -12.52 11.17 -6.71
C GLU A 203 -12.47 11.21 -8.24
N LEU A 204 -12.12 12.37 -8.82
CA LEU A 204 -11.94 12.50 -10.26
C LEU A 204 -10.82 11.59 -10.77
N ALA A 205 -9.70 11.48 -10.05
CA ALA A 205 -8.58 10.60 -10.37
C ALA A 205 -8.95 9.13 -10.42
N ALA A 206 -9.94 8.70 -9.62
CA ALA A 206 -10.41 7.32 -9.62
C ALA A 206 -11.23 6.97 -10.87
N VAL A 207 -11.83 7.97 -11.51
CA VAL A 207 -12.73 7.82 -12.65
C VAL A 207 -12.02 8.15 -13.98
N ALA A 208 -11.29 9.26 -14.02
CA ALA A 208 -10.66 9.83 -15.21
C ALA A 208 -9.26 10.40 -14.87
N PRO A 209 -8.26 9.54 -14.59
CA PRO A 209 -6.91 9.96 -14.19
C PRO A 209 -6.17 10.82 -15.23
N GLY A 210 -6.43 10.63 -16.52
CA GLY A 210 -5.80 11.36 -17.63
C GLY A 210 -6.29 12.80 -17.80
N LEU A 211 -7.34 13.21 -17.08
CA LEU A 211 -7.74 14.62 -16.99
C LEU A 211 -6.87 15.44 -16.03
N ILE A 212 -6.01 14.78 -15.25
CA ILE A 212 -5.17 15.43 -14.25
C ILE A 212 -3.81 15.73 -14.87
N ASP A 213 -3.48 17.02 -14.96
CA ASP A 213 -2.14 17.46 -15.32
C ASP A 213 -1.20 17.27 -14.11
N GLN A 214 -0.61 16.08 -13.99
CA GLN A 214 0.35 15.74 -12.92
C GLN A 214 1.66 16.56 -13.02
N ASP A 215 1.94 17.14 -14.20
CA ASP A 215 3.12 18.00 -14.43
C ASP A 215 2.83 19.47 -14.14
N ASN A 216 1.63 19.80 -13.63
CA ASN A 216 1.24 21.16 -13.29
C ASN A 216 2.23 21.75 -12.26
N ALA A 217 2.75 22.93 -12.56
CA ALA A 217 3.68 23.65 -11.69
C ALA A 217 3.11 23.90 -10.28
N ASN A 218 1.79 24.03 -10.15
CA ASN A 218 1.10 24.23 -8.87
C ASN A 218 1.17 23.01 -7.96
N LEU A 219 1.36 21.81 -8.52
CA LEU A 219 1.56 20.60 -7.73
C LEU A 219 2.98 20.52 -7.15
N GLY A 220 3.94 21.34 -7.59
CA GLY A 220 5.27 21.37 -7.00
C GLY A 220 6.05 20.05 -7.07
N GLY A 221 5.69 19.15 -8.00
CA GLY A 221 6.26 17.80 -8.13
C GLY A 221 5.57 16.72 -7.29
N TRP A 222 4.45 17.03 -6.64
CA TRP A 222 3.59 16.07 -5.98
C TRP A 222 2.67 15.38 -6.98
N THR A 223 2.44 14.07 -6.79
CA THR A 223 1.48 13.32 -7.59
C THR A 223 0.19 13.14 -6.82
N LEU A 224 -0.93 13.46 -7.46
CA LEU A 224 -2.26 13.27 -6.89
C LEU A 224 -2.63 11.79 -6.88
N LEU A 225 -3.14 11.31 -5.75
CA LEU A 225 -3.56 9.92 -5.58
C LEU A 225 -5.07 9.79 -5.71
N SER A 226 -5.53 8.74 -6.37
CA SER A 226 -6.95 8.40 -6.37
C SER A 226 -7.42 7.96 -4.98
N THR A 227 -8.72 8.04 -4.72
CA THR A 227 -9.34 7.50 -3.49
C THR A 227 -8.99 6.03 -3.25
N ALA A 228 -8.82 5.24 -4.31
CA ALA A 228 -8.42 3.84 -4.24
C ALA A 228 -6.96 3.65 -3.77
N GLU A 229 -6.05 4.53 -4.19
CA GLU A 229 -4.62 4.47 -3.84
C GLU A 229 -4.32 5.10 -2.47
N ALA A 230 -5.11 6.10 -2.09
CA ALA A 230 -4.93 6.88 -0.87
C ALA A 230 -5.54 6.23 0.38
N GLY A 231 -6.36 5.17 0.25
CA GLY A 231 -7.15 4.64 1.36
C GLY A 231 -6.37 4.27 2.64
N GLU A 232 -5.17 3.69 2.53
CA GLU A 232 -4.32 3.41 3.70
C GLU A 232 -3.81 4.70 4.37
N ALA A 233 -3.39 5.66 3.55
CA ALA A 233 -2.87 6.93 4.03
C ALA A 233 -3.99 7.73 4.71
N GLN A 234 -5.19 7.80 4.10
CA GLN A 234 -6.37 8.48 4.63
C GLN A 234 -6.77 7.94 6.00
N ALA A 235 -6.84 6.62 6.15
CA ALA A 235 -7.14 6.00 7.43
C ALA A 235 -6.09 6.34 8.51
N SER A 236 -4.82 6.41 8.12
CA SER A 236 -3.73 6.76 9.04
C SER A 236 -3.79 8.24 9.46
N ALA A 237 -4.07 9.14 8.52
CA ALA A 237 -4.22 10.58 8.79
C ALA A 237 -5.43 10.86 9.69
N ILE A 238 -6.56 10.18 9.46
CA ILE A 238 -7.74 10.26 10.33
C ILE A 238 -7.38 9.87 11.76
N ALA A 239 -6.63 8.77 11.94
CA ALA A 239 -6.22 8.33 13.27
C ALA A 239 -5.32 9.37 13.96
N MET A 240 -4.37 9.96 13.23
CA MET A 240 -3.48 11.00 13.76
C MET A 240 -4.24 12.28 14.13
N LEU A 241 -5.16 12.72 13.28
CA LEU A 241 -6.02 13.88 13.55
C LEU A 241 -6.90 13.69 14.78
N LEU A 242 -7.50 12.51 14.94
CA LEU A 242 -8.32 12.20 16.12
C LEU A 242 -7.50 11.98 17.40
N GLU A 243 -6.20 11.68 17.28
CA GLU A 243 -5.28 11.62 18.41
C GLU A 243 -4.73 13.00 18.78
N SER A 244 -4.65 13.93 17.83
CA SER A 244 -4.25 15.32 18.09
C SER A 244 -5.35 16.07 18.85
N ASP A 245 -5.13 16.34 20.15
CA ASP A 245 -6.00 17.17 21.00
C ASP A 245 -6.05 18.66 20.57
N ASP A 246 -5.30 19.04 19.53
CA ASP A 246 -5.11 20.43 19.09
C ASP A 246 -6.25 20.95 18.20
N PHE A 247 -7.04 20.06 17.57
CA PHE A 247 -8.10 20.43 16.63
C PHE A 247 -9.49 19.98 17.13
N SER A 248 -10.54 20.71 16.74
CA SER A 248 -11.93 20.48 17.19
C SER A 248 -12.63 19.27 16.55
N PHE A 249 -11.88 18.24 16.17
CA PHE A 249 -12.42 17.00 15.58
C PHE A 249 -12.57 15.93 16.65
N ALA A 250 -13.79 15.73 17.14
CA ALA A 250 -14.13 14.65 18.06
C ALA A 250 -14.54 13.35 17.35
N ASP A 251 -14.95 13.41 16.08
CA ASP A 251 -15.42 12.26 15.31
C ASP A 251 -15.16 12.40 13.80
N GLN A 252 -15.04 11.27 13.11
CA GLN A 252 -14.81 11.19 11.65
C GLN A 252 -15.95 11.82 10.85
N SER A 253 -17.16 11.90 11.42
CA SER A 253 -18.32 12.53 10.80
C SER A 253 -18.17 14.05 10.64
N GLN A 254 -17.26 14.68 11.38
CA GLN A 254 -17.13 16.14 11.46
C GLN A 254 -16.20 16.74 10.40
N PHE A 255 -15.53 15.93 9.59
CA PHE A 255 -14.65 16.42 8.54
C PHE A 255 -14.77 15.58 7.27
N LYS A 256 -14.56 16.22 6.13
CA LYS A 256 -14.52 15.59 4.80
C LYS A 256 -13.07 15.50 4.35
N LEU A 257 -12.70 14.33 3.82
CA LEU A 257 -11.41 14.16 3.13
C LEU A 257 -11.50 14.88 1.79
N LEU A 258 -10.58 15.82 1.54
CA LEU A 258 -10.46 16.51 0.27
C LEU A 258 -9.56 15.68 -0.65
N ASP A 259 -8.25 15.93 -0.59
CA ASP A 259 -7.30 15.34 -1.52
C ASP A 259 -6.09 14.71 -0.86
N ALA A 260 -5.55 13.71 -1.54
CA ALA A 260 -4.36 12.99 -1.14
C ALA A 260 -3.24 13.15 -2.16
N TYR A 261 -2.09 13.61 -1.69
CA TYR A 261 -0.91 13.85 -2.50
C TYR A 261 0.24 13.01 -2.00
N THR A 262 1.14 12.60 -2.90
CA THR A 262 2.39 11.94 -2.52
C THR A 262 3.57 12.47 -3.30
N ILE A 263 4.73 12.53 -2.66
CA ILE A 263 5.99 12.89 -3.32
C ILE A 263 7.09 11.92 -2.90
N GLY A 264 7.98 11.62 -3.85
CA GLY A 264 9.08 10.68 -3.64
C GLY A 264 8.65 9.22 -3.69
N GLY A 265 9.37 8.36 -2.99
CA GLY A 265 9.22 6.92 -3.13
C GLY A 265 9.93 6.33 -4.35
N LYS A 266 9.91 4.99 -4.46
CA LYS A 266 10.55 4.28 -5.57
C LYS A 266 9.66 4.39 -6.81
N GLU A 267 10.26 4.63 -7.97
CA GLU A 267 9.55 4.54 -9.26
C GLU A 267 8.81 3.20 -9.34
N GLY A 268 7.53 3.29 -9.71
CA GLY A 268 6.64 2.16 -9.89
C GLY A 268 7.09 1.23 -11.02
N LEU A 269 6.26 0.23 -11.32
CA LEU A 269 6.47 -0.52 -12.55
C LEU A 269 6.19 0.42 -13.74
N PRO A 270 6.93 0.30 -14.85
CA PRO A 270 6.57 0.97 -16.10
C PRO A 270 5.15 0.60 -16.51
N GLU A 271 4.47 1.48 -17.27
CA GLU A 271 3.08 1.32 -17.72
C GLU A 271 2.81 -0.03 -18.42
N ASP A 272 3.81 -0.60 -19.10
CA ASP A 272 3.73 -1.93 -19.75
C ASP A 272 4.82 -2.92 -19.27
N PRO A 273 4.65 -3.59 -18.11
CA PRO A 273 5.71 -4.42 -17.54
C PRO A 273 5.66 -5.87 -18.00
N ASN A 274 6.75 -6.36 -18.62
CA ASN A 274 6.95 -7.77 -18.93
C ASN A 274 7.24 -8.59 -17.65
N VAL A 275 7.00 -9.91 -17.68
CA VAL A 275 7.26 -10.85 -16.56
C VAL A 275 8.71 -10.77 -16.08
N LEU A 276 9.66 -10.62 -17.01
CA LEU A 276 11.09 -10.48 -16.67
C LEU A 276 11.40 -9.13 -16.03
N ASP A 277 10.74 -8.05 -16.45
CA ASP A 277 10.91 -6.73 -15.84
C ASP A 277 10.35 -6.72 -14.43
N ARG A 278 9.22 -7.39 -14.17
CA ARG A 278 8.67 -7.57 -12.82
C ARG A 278 9.65 -8.27 -11.88
N VAL A 279 10.29 -9.33 -12.35
CA VAL A 279 11.28 -10.08 -11.57
C VAL A 279 12.55 -9.26 -11.36
N TRP A 280 13.04 -8.60 -12.41
CA TRP A 280 14.26 -7.80 -12.33
C TRP A 280 14.10 -6.58 -11.43
N THR A 281 12.99 -5.84 -11.59
CA THR A 281 12.64 -4.70 -10.72
C THR A 281 12.54 -5.15 -9.27
N ARG A 282 11.95 -6.33 -8.99
CA ARG A 282 11.89 -6.87 -7.63
C ARG A 282 13.28 -7.17 -7.06
N ILE A 283 14.18 -7.75 -7.86
CA ILE A 283 15.56 -8.02 -7.44
C ILE A 283 16.30 -6.69 -7.18
N ARG A 284 16.23 -5.74 -8.12
CA ARG A 284 16.87 -4.43 -8.02
C ARG A 284 16.39 -3.64 -6.80
N GLN A 285 15.07 -3.57 -6.61
CA GLN A 285 14.47 -2.88 -5.47
C GLN A 285 14.85 -3.53 -4.13
N THR A 286 15.14 -4.84 -4.12
CA THR A 286 15.63 -5.58 -2.93
C THR A 286 17.10 -5.31 -2.65
N ALA A 287 17.91 -5.10 -3.68
CA ALA A 287 19.34 -4.82 -3.55
C ALA A 287 19.65 -3.34 -3.22
N GLN A 288 18.66 -2.45 -3.33
CA GLN A 288 18.84 -1.03 -3.05
C GLN A 288 18.80 -0.77 -1.54
N ILE A 289 19.96 -0.44 -0.97
CA ILE A 289 20.15 -0.27 0.49
C ILE A 289 19.42 0.99 0.99
N THR A 290 19.46 2.09 0.23
CA THR A 290 18.82 3.36 0.58
C THR A 290 17.50 3.52 -0.16
N HIS A 291 16.44 3.80 0.58
CA HIS A 291 15.10 3.97 0.02
C HIS A 291 14.82 5.48 -0.02
N PRO A 292 14.35 6.05 -1.15
CA PRO A 292 13.85 7.42 -1.14
C PRO A 292 12.66 7.50 -0.17
N THR A 293 12.68 8.49 0.72
CA THR A 293 11.55 8.78 1.60
C THR A 293 10.36 9.15 0.74
N ARG A 294 9.19 8.61 1.09
CA ARG A 294 7.92 8.95 0.45
C ARG A 294 7.15 9.79 1.46
N TYR A 295 6.75 10.98 1.06
CA TYR A 295 5.85 11.81 1.85
C TYR A 295 4.44 11.69 1.30
N GLY A 296 3.46 11.85 2.18
CA GLY A 296 2.04 11.90 1.88
C GLY A 296 1.45 13.15 2.52
N VAL A 297 0.59 13.85 1.82
CA VAL A 297 -0.20 14.95 2.36
C VAL A 297 -1.65 14.61 2.17
N ILE A 298 -2.43 14.68 3.24
CA ILE A 298 -3.88 14.47 3.19
C ILE A 298 -4.54 15.73 3.72
N GLN A 299 -5.40 16.30 2.90
CA GLN A 299 -6.15 17.49 3.24
C GLN A 299 -7.53 17.10 3.73
N VAL A 300 -7.93 17.70 4.85
CA VAL A 300 -9.25 17.56 5.42
C VAL A 300 -9.82 18.93 5.72
N GLN A 301 -11.13 19.06 5.63
CA GLN A 301 -11.85 20.28 5.98
C GLN A 301 -13.05 19.93 6.83
N GLN A 302 -13.40 20.82 7.75
CA GLN A 302 -14.54 20.63 8.62
C GLN A 302 -15.85 20.66 7.82
N VAL A 303 -16.80 19.86 8.28
CA VAL A 303 -18.14 19.76 7.70
C VAL A 303 -19.09 20.63 8.53
N THR A 304 -19.96 21.40 7.86
CA THR A 304 -20.91 22.30 8.54
C THR A 304 -21.87 21.52 9.45
N GLU A 305 -22.16 22.07 10.63
CA GLU A 305 -23.01 21.44 11.67
C GLU A 305 -24.41 21.04 11.17
N GLU A 306 -24.96 21.73 10.16
CA GLU A 306 -26.29 21.47 9.59
C GLU A 306 -26.39 20.07 8.95
N SER A 307 -25.31 19.59 8.33
CA SER A 307 -25.25 18.26 7.70
C SER A 307 -25.05 17.10 8.69
N LEU A 308 -24.64 17.40 9.93
CA LEU A 308 -24.52 16.42 11.01
C LEU A 308 -25.87 16.09 11.64
N THR A 309 -26.84 17.02 11.56
CA THR A 309 -28.19 16.87 12.10
C THR A 309 -29.10 16.02 11.21
N ASN A 310 -28.88 14.71 11.19
CA ASN A 310 -29.81 13.77 10.60
C ASN A 310 -31.06 13.63 11.49
N LEU A 311 -32.22 14.13 11.05
CA LEU A 311 -33.49 13.85 11.72
C LEU A 311 -33.82 12.35 11.61
N PRO A 312 -34.26 11.68 12.70
CA PRO A 312 -34.58 10.25 12.67
C PRO A 312 -35.61 9.93 11.59
N GLY A 313 -35.24 9.09 10.62
CA GLY A 313 -36.12 8.65 9.52
C GLY A 313 -35.99 9.45 8.21
N THR A 314 -35.08 10.42 8.13
CA THR A 314 -34.70 11.08 6.87
C THR A 314 -33.48 10.38 6.24
N ALA A 315 -33.33 10.49 4.92
CA ALA A 315 -32.14 9.98 4.23
C ALA A 315 -30.90 10.71 4.76
N PRO A 316 -29.76 10.01 4.96
CA PRO A 316 -28.52 10.65 5.38
C PRO A 316 -28.20 11.83 4.48
N GLN A 317 -28.04 13.01 5.05
CA GLN A 317 -27.61 14.18 4.30
C GLN A 317 -26.13 14.04 3.93
N ILE A 318 -25.78 14.51 2.74
CA ILE A 318 -24.41 14.49 2.25
C ILE A 318 -23.61 15.52 3.07
N PRO A 319 -22.42 15.19 3.58
CA PRO A 319 -21.59 16.16 4.29
C PRO A 319 -21.17 17.28 3.32
N VAL A 320 -21.66 18.49 3.61
CA VAL A 320 -21.29 19.71 2.89
C VAL A 320 -20.13 20.36 3.64
N VAL A 321 -19.09 20.69 2.89
CA VAL A 321 -17.88 21.32 3.42
C VAL A 321 -18.19 22.74 3.86
N ASP A 322 -17.66 23.15 5.00
CA ASP A 322 -17.71 24.55 5.44
C ASP A 322 -16.56 25.32 4.78
N GLU A 323 -16.89 26.18 3.81
CA GLU A 323 -15.89 26.97 3.05
C GLU A 323 -15.20 28.03 3.91
N ASP A 324 -15.77 28.41 5.06
CA ASP A 324 -15.22 29.43 5.95
C ASP A 324 -14.15 28.86 6.92
N GLU A 325 -14.10 27.54 7.09
CA GLU A 325 -13.19 26.86 8.03
C GLU A 325 -11.88 26.47 7.31
N PRO A 326 -10.71 26.63 7.94
CA PRO A 326 -9.42 26.37 7.31
C PRO A 326 -9.21 24.90 6.95
N ILE A 327 -8.41 24.67 5.91
CA ILE A 327 -8.02 23.34 5.46
C ILE A 327 -6.88 22.84 6.34
N VAL A 328 -7.09 21.69 6.96
CA VAL A 328 -6.11 21.01 7.79
C VAL A 328 -5.40 19.96 6.93
N SER A 329 -4.10 20.16 6.74
CA SER A 329 -3.23 19.28 5.96
C SER A 329 -2.36 18.45 6.89
N VAL A 330 -2.52 17.13 6.86
CA VAL A 330 -1.68 16.19 7.59
C VAL A 330 -0.51 15.80 6.71
N VAL A 331 0.70 16.21 7.09
CA VAL A 331 1.94 15.83 6.42
C VAL A 331 2.50 14.59 7.10
N MET A 332 2.70 13.55 6.30
CA MET A 332 3.10 12.22 6.76
C MET A 332 4.35 11.76 6.04
N VAL A 333 5.18 10.98 6.72
CA VAL A 333 6.28 10.24 6.10
C VAL A 333 5.95 8.75 6.09
N ARG A 334 6.17 8.09 4.96
CA ARG A 334 6.07 6.64 4.86
C ARG A 334 7.32 6.02 5.46
N ASN A 335 7.24 5.65 6.73
CA ASN A 335 8.29 4.88 7.36
C ASN A 335 8.26 3.44 6.79
N LEU A 336 9.27 3.09 6.00
CA LEU A 336 9.34 1.79 5.31
C LEU A 336 9.70 0.62 6.23
N GLY A 337 10.03 0.90 7.50
CA GLY A 337 10.43 -0.09 8.48
C GLY A 337 11.70 -0.86 8.10
N ASN A 338 11.89 -2.03 8.73
CA ASN A 338 13.02 -2.94 8.47
C ASN A 338 12.55 -4.31 7.93
N LEU A 339 11.37 -4.36 7.31
CA LEU A 339 10.67 -5.55 6.80
C LEU A 339 11.60 -6.66 6.25
N ARG A 340 12.59 -6.28 5.43
CA ARG A 340 13.49 -7.21 4.72
C ARG A 340 14.88 -7.37 5.33
N GLN A 341 15.24 -6.58 6.34
CA GLN A 341 16.58 -6.63 6.93
C GLN A 341 16.80 -7.91 7.75
N VAL A 342 15.81 -8.30 8.55
CA VAL A 342 15.89 -9.51 9.39
C VAL A 342 16.02 -10.79 8.54
N PRO A 343 15.19 -11.02 7.49
CA PRO A 343 15.38 -12.13 6.57
C PRO A 343 16.73 -12.11 5.84
N ALA A 344 17.25 -10.93 5.49
CA ALA A 344 18.54 -10.79 4.80
C ALA A 344 19.69 -11.28 5.69
N PHE A 345 19.76 -10.85 6.95
CA PHE A 345 20.79 -11.31 7.89
C PHE A 345 20.70 -12.82 8.14
N PHE A 346 19.49 -13.36 8.26
CA PHE A 346 19.28 -14.80 8.41
C PHE A 346 19.79 -15.59 7.19
N THR A 347 19.52 -15.10 5.98
CA THR A 347 19.99 -15.72 4.73
C THR A 347 21.50 -15.68 4.59
N ILE A 348 22.11 -14.53 4.88
CA ILE A 348 23.57 -14.38 4.81
C ILE A 348 24.25 -15.27 5.86
N GLY A 349 23.72 -15.30 7.09
CA GLY A 349 24.24 -16.16 8.16
C GLY A 349 24.17 -17.64 7.81
N SER A 350 23.02 -18.11 7.31
CA SER A 350 22.84 -19.51 6.89
C SER A 350 23.71 -19.87 5.68
N LEU A 351 23.86 -18.96 4.70
CA LEU A 351 24.74 -19.14 3.55
C LEU A 351 26.20 -19.29 3.97
N LEU A 352 26.69 -18.47 4.89
CA LEU A 352 28.08 -18.56 5.38
C LEU A 352 28.35 -19.90 6.08
N ILE A 353 27.41 -20.37 6.90
CA ILE A 353 27.54 -21.67 7.57
C ILE A 353 27.48 -22.81 6.55
N PHE A 354 26.57 -22.73 5.57
CA PHE A 354 26.50 -23.71 4.47
C PHE A 354 27.83 -23.80 3.71
N LEU A 355 28.39 -22.65 3.29
CA LEU A 355 29.67 -22.61 2.59
C LEU A 355 30.82 -23.15 3.43
N SER A 356 30.84 -22.85 4.73
CA SER A 356 31.82 -23.42 5.67
C SER A 356 31.72 -24.95 5.74
N LEU A 357 30.51 -25.51 5.81
CA LEU A 357 30.30 -26.96 5.84
C LEU A 357 30.67 -27.63 4.51
N CYS A 358 30.32 -27.01 3.38
CA CYS A 358 30.75 -27.45 2.05
C CYS A 358 32.27 -27.45 1.92
N TYR A 359 32.94 -26.42 2.44
CA TYR A 359 34.39 -26.36 2.45
C TYR A 359 35.02 -27.50 3.28
N MET A 360 34.47 -27.77 4.47
CA MET A 360 34.92 -28.90 5.30
C MET A 360 34.72 -30.26 4.60
N LEU A 361 33.61 -30.45 3.89
CA LEU A 361 33.34 -31.66 3.11
C LEU A 361 34.32 -31.79 1.94
N HIS A 362 34.60 -30.69 1.23
CA HIS A 362 35.55 -30.66 0.12
C HIS A 362 36.97 -31.02 0.54
N GLU A 363 37.46 -30.44 1.65
CA GLU A 363 38.78 -30.79 2.20
C GLU A 363 38.84 -32.26 2.61
N ARG A 364 37.75 -32.79 3.19
CA ARG A 364 37.68 -34.21 3.51
C ARG A 364 37.74 -35.09 2.27
N ASP A 365 37.01 -34.74 1.20
CA ASP A 365 37.00 -35.53 -0.03
C ASP A 365 38.38 -35.58 -0.68
N LYS A 366 39.11 -34.45 -0.69
CA LYS A 366 40.52 -34.43 -1.12
C LYS A 366 41.39 -35.39 -0.31
N LEU A 367 41.26 -35.41 1.02
CA LEU A 367 42.03 -36.32 1.87
C LEU A 367 41.72 -37.80 1.60
N VAL A 368 40.47 -38.13 1.30
CA VAL A 368 40.07 -39.49 0.95
C VAL A 368 40.64 -39.89 -0.41
N MET A 369 40.58 -39.00 -1.41
CA MET A 369 41.18 -39.24 -2.72
C MET A 369 42.70 -39.41 -2.63
N ALA A 370 43.38 -38.58 -1.84
CA ALA A 370 44.83 -38.68 -1.63
C ALA A 370 45.21 -40.04 -1.01
N ARG A 371 44.51 -40.47 0.04
CA ARG A 371 44.76 -41.80 0.66
C ARG A 371 44.49 -42.94 -0.31
N ARG A 372 43.41 -42.87 -1.11
CA ARG A 372 43.12 -43.89 -2.12
C ARG A 372 44.25 -43.97 -3.16
N ALA A 373 44.76 -42.84 -3.62
CA ALA A 373 45.88 -42.80 -4.56
C ALA A 373 47.18 -43.36 -3.95
N GLU A 374 47.42 -43.17 -2.65
CA GLU A 374 48.53 -43.81 -1.94
C GLU A 374 48.38 -45.33 -1.86
N PHE A 375 47.17 -45.83 -1.57
CA PHE A 375 46.91 -47.28 -1.55
C PHE A 375 47.04 -47.91 -2.94
N GLU A 376 46.53 -47.27 -4.00
CA GLU A 376 46.68 -47.75 -5.37
C GLU A 376 48.14 -47.77 -5.84
N LYS A 377 48.99 -46.89 -5.32
CA LYS A 377 50.44 -46.90 -5.60
C LYS A 377 51.20 -47.97 -4.80
N ALA A 378 50.64 -48.41 -3.67
CA ALA A 378 51.26 -49.39 -2.78
C ALA A 378 50.82 -50.84 -3.06
N ALA A 379 49.70 -51.02 -3.78
CA ALA A 379 49.24 -52.29 -4.33
C ALA A 379 49.90 -52.57 -5.68
#